data_AF-A0A0V8HTQ2-F1
#
_entry.id   AF-A0A0V8HTQ2-F1
#
_cell.length_a   1.000
_cell.length_b   1.000
_cell.length_c   1.000
_cell.angle_alpha   90.00
_cell.angle_beta   90.00
_cell.angle_gamma   90.00
#
_symmetry.space_group_name_H-M   'P 1'
#
loop_
_entity.id
_entity.type
_entity.pdbx_description
1 polymer ?
#
loop_
_entity_poly.entity_id
_entity_poly.type
_entity_poly.pdbx_seq_one_letter_code
_entity_poly.pdbx_strand_id
1 'polypeptide(L)'
;MAIDPTQPFVPVILGGDIGTYTLAREFYEAYGVRSVVLPAAGNGVIEHSVAIELRPIGSMADEARVVAALKDLATELNANSSRPLMLFGSLDFHIMLIAKHREQLEEHFVIPYPELETIEAAALKENFYALADKLQIAHPRTAVYYPGTELQEMAKDFTYPVIGKPSSSGDWIAAKFEGKQKIHTISSRAELETLLGKIDGSGYTSGYILQEYVPGGDDAMRLCTYFATQEGQVIFAGYGEVVIEEHAPLVLGNSAAIVTGQNDQMAADGARMLEELGWRGIAMIDAKYDRRDGKIKFFEINPRLGRNHFYLTAAGVNPARFYVTEFLGADFDASDPRTDAVMETAARVLQLRREQLFTVLPHHLLRQFLDSETGKKAAALLKAGKVSNPLKFSAEKNPRRKLYLVLNAVNHYRKYKKFPPRAQ
;
A
#
# COMPACT_ATOMS: atom_id res chain seq x y z
N MET A 1 -0.44 -8.05 28.79
CA MET A 1 -0.50 -6.81 29.61
C MET A 1 -1.58 -6.02 28.92
N ALA A 2 -2.77 -5.96 29.53
CA ALA A 2 -3.89 -5.24 28.96
C ALA A 2 -3.48 -3.78 28.66
N ILE A 3 -4.05 -3.20 27.60
CA ILE A 3 -3.82 -1.79 27.24
C ILE A 3 -4.03 -0.91 28.48
N ASP A 4 -3.09 -0.02 28.76
CA ASP A 4 -3.14 0.86 29.93
C ASP A 4 -4.47 1.64 29.94
N PRO A 5 -5.29 1.57 31.00
CA PRO A 5 -6.57 2.30 31.06
C PRO A 5 -6.42 3.82 30.89
N THR A 6 -5.25 4.40 31.19
CA THR A 6 -4.97 5.83 31.05
C THR A 6 -4.57 6.24 29.62
N GLN A 7 -4.36 5.29 28.72
CA GLN A 7 -4.05 5.57 27.33
C GLN A 7 -5.19 6.38 26.68
N PRO A 8 -4.92 7.53 26.01
CA PRO A 8 -5.96 8.46 25.58
C PRO A 8 -6.87 7.92 24.47
N PHE A 9 -6.34 7.05 23.61
CA PHE A 9 -7.07 6.35 22.55
C PHE A 9 -6.37 5.03 22.24
N VAL A 10 -7.03 4.12 21.52
CA VAL A 10 -6.45 2.80 21.17
C VAL A 10 -6.51 2.55 19.67
N PRO A 11 -5.36 2.46 18.98
CA PRO A 11 -5.33 1.94 17.62
C PRO A 11 -5.61 0.44 17.62
N VAL A 12 -6.58 0.02 16.81
CA VAL A 12 -6.98 -1.38 16.60
C VAL A 12 -6.68 -1.73 15.15
N ILE A 13 -5.81 -2.70 14.91
CA ILE A 13 -5.27 -2.97 13.57
C ILE A 13 -5.55 -4.43 13.16
N LEU A 14 -6.31 -4.60 12.09
CA LEU A 14 -6.48 -5.88 11.41
C LEU A 14 -5.25 -6.17 10.53
N GLY A 15 -4.65 -7.34 10.75
CA GLY A 15 -3.48 -7.79 10.00
C GLY A 15 -2.42 -8.40 10.89
N GLY A 16 -1.29 -8.74 10.29
CA GLY A 16 -0.18 -9.36 11.01
C GLY A 16 1.14 -9.29 10.27
N ASP A 17 1.28 -8.30 9.40
CA ASP A 17 2.40 -8.18 8.49
C ASP A 17 3.33 -7.02 8.90
N ILE A 18 4.34 -6.71 8.10
CA ILE A 18 5.27 -5.63 8.47
C ILE A 18 4.60 -4.24 8.43
N GLY A 19 3.61 -4.03 7.57
CA GLY A 19 2.82 -2.80 7.57
C GLY A 19 1.99 -2.66 8.85
N THR A 20 1.42 -3.77 9.34
CA THR A 20 0.76 -3.80 10.66
C THR A 20 1.73 -3.39 11.78
N TYR A 21 2.95 -3.95 11.77
CA TYR A 21 3.95 -3.64 12.78
C TYR A 21 4.40 -2.17 12.71
N THR A 22 4.66 -1.64 11.52
CA THR A 22 5.16 -0.27 11.38
C THR A 22 4.11 0.75 11.75
N LEU A 23 2.84 0.53 11.43
CA LEU A 23 1.77 1.41 11.88
C LEU A 23 1.64 1.41 13.42
N ALA A 24 1.70 0.24 14.05
CA ALA A 24 1.70 0.16 15.52
C ALA A 24 2.91 0.86 16.14
N ARG A 25 4.10 0.69 15.54
CA ARG A 25 5.32 1.41 15.92
C ARG A 25 5.14 2.92 15.78
N GLU A 26 4.54 3.38 14.69
CA GLU A 26 4.32 4.80 14.41
C GLU A 26 3.40 5.46 15.43
N PHE A 27 2.32 4.78 15.85
CA PHE A 27 1.50 5.22 16.98
C PHE A 27 2.28 5.29 18.29
N TYR A 28 3.10 4.27 18.56
CA TYR A 28 3.92 4.24 19.76
C TYR A 28 4.99 5.35 19.75
N GLU A 29 5.64 5.61 18.62
CA GLU A 29 6.65 6.67 18.48
C GLU A 29 6.04 8.07 18.60
N ALA A 30 4.84 8.28 18.06
CA ALA A 30 4.19 9.60 18.10
C ALA A 30 3.52 9.91 19.45
N TYR A 31 2.95 8.90 20.11
CA TYR A 31 2.05 9.11 21.26
C TYR A 31 2.34 8.23 22.48
N GLY A 32 3.30 7.30 22.39
CA GLY A 32 3.54 6.32 23.46
C GLY A 32 2.41 5.30 23.64
N VAL A 33 1.42 5.28 22.74
CA VAL A 33 0.26 4.39 22.83
C VAL A 33 0.57 3.01 22.24
N ARG A 34 0.04 1.96 22.85
CA ARG A 34 0.06 0.59 22.31
C ARG A 34 -1.15 0.34 21.43
N SER A 35 -0.93 -0.35 20.33
CA SER A 35 -2.00 -0.82 19.43
C SER A 35 -2.44 -2.23 19.79
N VAL A 36 -3.73 -2.52 19.64
CA VAL A 36 -4.25 -3.88 19.66
C VAL A 36 -4.22 -4.42 18.24
N VAL A 37 -3.49 -5.51 18.00
CA VAL A 37 -3.37 -6.11 16.67
C VAL A 37 -4.12 -7.43 16.65
N LEU A 38 -5.05 -7.57 15.69
CA LEU A 38 -5.85 -8.77 15.49
C LEU A 38 -5.37 -9.49 14.23
N PRO A 39 -4.44 -10.45 14.32
CA PRO A 39 -4.06 -11.29 13.20
C PRO A 39 -4.90 -12.58 13.17
N ALA A 40 -4.75 -13.36 12.09
CA ALA A 40 -5.23 -14.74 12.11
C ALA A 40 -4.45 -15.61 13.12
N ALA A 41 -3.13 -15.40 13.21
CA ALA A 41 -2.24 -16.04 14.16
C ALA A 41 -1.03 -15.14 14.45
N GLY A 42 -0.38 -15.37 15.59
CA GLY A 42 0.90 -14.73 15.91
C GLY A 42 2.01 -15.13 14.94
N ASN A 43 2.95 -14.22 14.73
CA ASN A 43 4.19 -14.49 13.99
C ASN A 43 5.29 -13.52 14.43
N GLY A 44 6.54 -13.85 14.08
CA GLY A 44 7.70 -13.11 14.55
C GLY A 44 7.74 -11.62 14.17
N VAL A 45 7.00 -11.15 13.17
CA VAL A 45 6.93 -9.73 12.79
C VAL A 45 6.24 -8.89 13.87
N ILE A 46 5.16 -9.40 14.45
CA ILE A 46 4.24 -8.68 15.35
C ILE A 46 4.34 -9.15 16.80
N GLU A 47 4.87 -10.36 17.03
CA GLU A 47 5.07 -10.89 18.37
C GLU A 47 6.19 -10.17 19.12
N HIS A 48 6.02 -10.09 20.45
CA HIS A 48 7.04 -9.59 21.37
C HIS A 48 7.48 -8.13 21.11
N SER A 49 6.66 -7.35 20.40
CA SER A 49 6.83 -5.91 20.20
C SER A 49 6.36 -5.12 21.42
N VAL A 50 7.10 -4.07 21.79
CA VAL A 50 6.65 -3.13 22.84
C VAL A 50 5.43 -2.30 22.42
N ALA A 51 5.18 -2.15 21.12
CA ALA A 51 4.11 -1.33 20.57
C ALA A 51 2.77 -2.09 20.38
N ILE A 52 2.77 -3.41 20.56
CA ILE A 52 1.63 -4.28 20.18
C ILE A 52 1.15 -5.09 21.37
N GLU A 53 -0.15 -5.04 21.62
CA GLU A 53 -0.88 -6.09 22.32
C GLU A 53 -1.56 -6.99 21.28
N LEU A 54 -1.20 -8.28 21.27
CA LEU A 54 -1.65 -9.21 20.24
C LEU A 54 -2.94 -9.93 20.65
N ARG A 55 -3.94 -9.95 19.76
CA ARG A 55 -5.22 -10.66 19.94
C ARG A 55 -5.56 -11.51 18.72
N PRO A 56 -4.93 -12.69 18.54
CA PRO A 56 -5.23 -13.55 17.41
C PRO A 56 -6.70 -13.97 17.41
N ILE A 57 -7.38 -13.76 16.29
CA ILE A 57 -8.80 -14.12 16.15
C ILE A 57 -9.00 -15.40 15.35
N GLY A 58 -7.99 -15.93 14.65
CA GLY A 58 -8.14 -17.07 13.73
C GLY A 58 -8.52 -16.65 12.30
N SER A 59 -9.08 -17.57 11.50
CA SER A 59 -9.43 -17.30 10.09
C SER A 59 -10.23 -16.01 9.88
N MET A 60 -9.74 -15.14 9.00
CA MET A 60 -10.43 -13.88 8.64
C MET A 60 -11.32 -14.03 7.40
N ALA A 61 -11.54 -15.26 6.92
CA ALA A 61 -12.37 -15.52 5.75
C ALA A 61 -13.87 -15.27 6.02
N ASP A 62 -14.31 -15.44 7.27
CA ASP A 62 -15.67 -15.14 7.71
C ASP A 62 -15.73 -13.72 8.26
N GLU A 63 -16.27 -12.79 7.47
CA GLU A 63 -16.40 -11.39 7.83
C GLU A 63 -17.25 -11.19 9.09
N ALA A 64 -18.34 -11.95 9.26
CA ALA A 64 -19.26 -11.80 10.39
C ALA A 64 -18.55 -12.13 11.71
N ARG A 65 -17.69 -13.15 11.69
CA ARG A 65 -16.85 -13.52 12.84
C ARG A 65 -15.83 -12.43 13.18
N VAL A 66 -15.26 -11.78 12.17
CA VAL A 66 -14.32 -10.66 12.37
C VAL A 66 -15.04 -9.46 12.99
N VAL A 67 -16.23 -9.10 12.47
CA VAL A 67 -17.06 -8.00 13.02
C VAL A 67 -17.44 -8.29 14.47
N ALA A 68 -17.91 -9.51 14.78
CA ALA A 68 -18.24 -9.89 16.15
C ALA A 68 -17.03 -9.75 17.10
N ALA A 69 -15.86 -10.25 16.69
CA ALA A 69 -14.63 -10.13 17.49
C ALA A 69 -14.20 -8.67 17.72
N LEU A 70 -14.42 -7.79 16.75
CA LEU A 70 -14.17 -6.35 16.91
C LEU A 70 -15.13 -5.70 17.91
N LYS A 71 -16.42 -6.04 17.87
CA LYS A 71 -17.42 -5.53 18.83
C LYS A 71 -17.15 -6.00 20.26
N ASP A 72 -16.80 -7.27 20.42
CA ASP A 72 -16.40 -7.85 21.71
C ASP A 72 -15.16 -7.15 22.26
N LEU A 73 -14.16 -6.91 21.40
CA LEU A 73 -12.95 -6.18 21.77
C LEU A 73 -13.26 -4.73 22.16
N ALA A 74 -14.12 -4.03 21.42
CA ALA A 74 -14.50 -2.66 21.75
C ALA A 74 -15.17 -2.57 23.13
N THR A 75 -16.08 -3.52 23.41
CA THR A 75 -16.73 -3.65 24.71
C THR A 75 -15.71 -3.90 25.82
N GLU A 76 -14.75 -4.80 25.60
CA GLU A 76 -13.67 -5.08 26.56
C GLU A 76 -12.80 -3.85 26.84
N LEU A 77 -12.34 -3.18 25.78
CA LEU A 77 -11.42 -2.03 25.90
C LEU A 77 -12.06 -0.81 26.57
N ASN A 78 -13.37 -0.63 26.39
CA ASN A 78 -14.13 0.47 26.96
C ASN A 78 -14.84 0.15 28.29
N ALA A 79 -14.77 -1.09 28.78
CA ALA A 79 -15.44 -1.50 30.02
C ALA A 79 -15.02 -0.69 31.24
N ASN A 80 -13.76 -0.25 31.29
CA ASN A 80 -13.18 0.48 32.44
C ASN A 80 -12.70 1.89 32.09
N SER A 81 -12.79 2.32 30.83
CA SER A 81 -12.36 3.64 30.37
C SER A 81 -13.03 3.96 29.04
N SER A 82 -13.90 4.97 28.99
CA SER A 82 -14.48 5.44 27.73
C SER A 82 -13.45 6.29 26.98
N ARG A 83 -13.02 5.82 25.80
CA ARG A 83 -12.02 6.49 24.96
C ARG A 83 -12.17 6.09 23.49
N PRO A 84 -11.66 6.89 22.54
CA PRO A 84 -11.73 6.53 21.13
C PRO A 84 -10.93 5.25 20.82
N LEU A 85 -11.52 4.40 19.99
CA LEU A 85 -10.86 3.27 19.36
C LEU A 85 -10.76 3.57 17.87
N MET A 86 -9.57 3.50 17.28
CA MET A 86 -9.38 3.77 15.84
C MET A 86 -9.14 2.47 15.09
N LEU A 87 -9.97 2.16 14.10
CA LEU A 87 -9.92 0.87 13.40
C LEU A 87 -9.17 0.98 12.07
N PHE A 88 -8.13 0.17 11.92
CA PHE A 88 -7.27 0.13 10.75
C PHE A 88 -7.22 -1.26 10.12
N GLY A 89 -7.05 -1.31 8.79
CA GLY A 89 -6.72 -2.52 8.05
C GLY A 89 -5.33 -2.43 7.41
N SER A 90 -4.59 -3.55 7.42
CA SER A 90 -3.25 -3.63 6.81
C SER A 90 -3.24 -4.07 5.35
N LEU A 91 -4.37 -4.55 4.83
CA LEU A 91 -4.53 -5.15 3.49
C LEU A 91 -5.85 -4.67 2.89
N ASP A 92 -5.97 -4.64 1.55
CA ASP A 92 -7.15 -4.03 0.89
C ASP A 92 -8.45 -4.72 1.30
N PHE A 93 -8.43 -6.04 1.44
CA PHE A 93 -9.62 -6.78 1.87
C PHE A 93 -10.03 -6.45 3.31
N HIS A 94 -9.10 -6.02 4.19
CA HIS A 94 -9.47 -5.52 5.51
C HIS A 94 -10.22 -4.19 5.39
N ILE A 95 -9.75 -3.30 4.52
CA ILE A 95 -10.39 -1.99 4.28
C ILE A 95 -11.79 -2.20 3.70
N MET A 96 -11.91 -3.10 2.72
CA MET A 96 -13.20 -3.49 2.15
C MET A 96 -14.15 -4.05 3.20
N LEU A 97 -13.68 -4.95 4.08
CA LEU A 97 -14.48 -5.48 5.18
C LEU A 97 -14.95 -4.37 6.12
N ILE A 98 -14.04 -3.48 6.54
CA ILE A 98 -14.37 -2.36 7.44
C ILE A 98 -15.41 -1.44 6.79
N ALA A 99 -15.21 -1.06 5.52
CA ALA A 99 -16.12 -0.19 4.79
C ALA A 99 -17.50 -0.83 4.59
N LYS A 100 -17.55 -2.12 4.22
CA LYS A 100 -18.81 -2.86 4.03
C LYS A 100 -19.63 -3.01 5.30
N HIS A 101 -18.96 -3.11 6.46
CA HIS A 101 -19.62 -3.24 7.76
C HIS A 101 -19.54 -1.95 8.58
N ARG A 102 -19.33 -0.79 7.94
CA ARG A 102 -19.11 0.51 8.59
C ARG A 102 -20.21 0.83 9.60
N GLU A 103 -21.47 0.73 9.22
CA GLU A 103 -22.63 1.03 10.08
C GLU A 103 -22.58 0.27 11.42
N GLN A 104 -22.14 -1.00 11.41
CA GLN A 104 -22.04 -1.81 12.62
C GLN A 104 -20.79 -1.53 13.47
N LEU A 105 -19.76 -0.93 12.86
CA LEU A 105 -18.44 -0.73 13.46
C LEU A 105 -18.26 0.72 13.93
N GLU A 106 -18.87 1.70 13.28
CA GLU A 106 -18.69 3.13 13.59
C GLU A 106 -19.31 3.54 14.94
N GLU A 107 -20.26 2.77 15.46
CA GLU A 107 -20.76 2.91 16.83
C GLU A 107 -19.66 2.69 17.89
N HIS A 108 -18.60 1.97 17.53
CA HIS A 108 -17.54 1.53 18.43
C HIS A 108 -16.16 2.08 18.06
N PHE A 109 -15.94 2.39 16.78
CA PHE A 109 -14.65 2.75 16.22
C PHE A 109 -14.71 4.01 15.37
N VAL A 110 -13.66 4.82 15.48
CA VAL A 110 -13.33 5.85 14.50
C VAL A 110 -12.71 5.16 13.29
N ILE A 111 -13.34 5.29 12.12
CA ILE A 111 -12.95 4.61 10.87
C ILE A 111 -12.40 5.64 9.87
N PRO A 112 -11.07 5.69 9.67
CA PRO A 112 -10.43 6.75 8.88
C PRO A 112 -10.27 6.39 7.40
N TYR A 113 -11.34 5.89 6.78
CA TYR A 113 -11.38 5.46 5.39
C TYR A 113 -12.53 6.14 4.64
N PRO A 114 -12.47 6.22 3.29
CA PRO A 114 -13.61 6.66 2.48
C PRO A 114 -14.82 5.71 2.61
N GLU A 115 -15.95 6.12 2.08
CA GLU A 115 -17.12 5.24 1.93
C GLU A 115 -16.85 4.10 0.97
N LEU A 116 -17.63 3.02 1.12
CA LEU A 116 -17.45 1.79 0.35
C LEU A 116 -17.50 2.08 -1.16
N GLU A 117 -18.46 2.89 -1.60
CA GLU A 117 -18.66 3.23 -3.00
C GLU A 117 -17.44 3.95 -3.59
N THR A 118 -16.80 4.83 -2.82
CA THR A 118 -15.57 5.53 -3.23
C THR A 118 -14.40 4.54 -3.38
N ILE A 119 -14.26 3.61 -2.44
CA ILE A 119 -13.20 2.59 -2.49
C ILE A 119 -13.42 1.64 -3.67
N GLU A 120 -14.65 1.17 -3.88
CA GLU A 120 -15.01 0.29 -5.00
C GLU A 120 -14.81 0.99 -6.35
N ALA A 121 -15.23 2.26 -6.46
CA ALA A 121 -15.02 3.05 -7.66
C ALA A 121 -13.53 3.19 -8.00
N ALA A 122 -12.66 3.39 -7.00
CA ALA A 122 -11.22 3.49 -7.20
C ALA A 122 -10.54 2.13 -7.49
N ALA A 123 -11.05 1.04 -6.92
CA ALA A 123 -10.48 -0.30 -7.09
C ALA A 123 -10.76 -0.90 -8.49
N LEU A 124 -11.85 -0.50 -9.13
CA LEU A 124 -12.16 -0.90 -10.50
C LEU A 124 -11.18 -0.23 -11.47
N LYS A 125 -10.32 -1.06 -12.07
CA LYS A 125 -9.25 -0.59 -12.95
C LYS A 125 -9.77 0.20 -14.15
N GLU A 126 -10.92 -0.17 -14.68
CA GLU A 126 -11.58 0.58 -15.76
C GLU A 126 -11.93 2.01 -15.34
N ASN A 127 -12.58 2.18 -14.18
CA ASN A 127 -12.90 3.50 -13.63
C ASN A 127 -11.64 4.33 -13.38
N PHE A 128 -10.60 3.70 -12.84
CA PHE A 128 -9.32 4.35 -12.59
C PHE A 128 -8.68 4.90 -13.88
N TYR A 129 -8.62 4.12 -14.96
CA TYR A 129 -8.04 4.59 -16.21
C TYR A 129 -8.92 5.62 -16.91
N ALA A 130 -10.24 5.46 -16.89
CA ALA A 130 -11.17 6.46 -17.42
C ALA A 130 -11.03 7.81 -16.67
N LEU A 131 -10.83 7.77 -15.36
CA LEU A 131 -10.55 8.96 -14.56
C LEU A 131 -9.18 9.57 -14.90
N ALA A 132 -8.14 8.75 -15.07
CA ALA A 132 -6.83 9.21 -15.47
C ALA A 132 -6.87 9.91 -16.85
N ASP A 133 -7.62 9.36 -17.81
CA ASP A 133 -7.89 10.00 -19.11
C ASP A 133 -8.59 11.35 -18.95
N LYS A 134 -9.69 11.40 -18.18
CA LYS A 134 -10.45 12.64 -17.91
C LYS A 134 -9.54 13.74 -17.33
N LEU A 135 -8.65 13.38 -16.42
CA LEU A 135 -7.75 14.30 -15.73
C LEU A 135 -6.42 14.54 -16.47
N GLN A 136 -6.23 13.91 -17.63
CA GLN A 136 -5.00 13.96 -18.42
C GLN A 136 -3.76 13.51 -17.62
N ILE A 137 -3.94 12.55 -16.73
CA ILE A 137 -2.87 11.95 -15.91
C ILE A 137 -2.22 10.84 -16.73
N ALA A 138 -0.89 10.85 -16.78
CA ALA A 138 -0.16 9.82 -17.51
C ALA A 138 -0.43 8.42 -16.92
N HIS A 139 -0.86 7.51 -17.77
CA HIS A 139 -1.10 6.10 -17.45
C HIS A 139 -0.81 5.26 -18.70
N PRO A 140 -0.66 3.92 -18.59
CA PRO A 140 -0.43 3.09 -19.76
C PRO A 140 -1.69 3.03 -20.62
N ARG A 141 -1.53 3.14 -21.94
CA ARG A 141 -2.66 3.03 -22.89
C ARG A 141 -3.49 1.79 -22.56
N THR A 142 -4.80 1.96 -22.47
CA THR A 142 -5.69 0.91 -21.96
C THR A 142 -6.91 0.79 -22.86
N ALA A 143 -7.35 -0.46 -23.07
CA ALA A 143 -8.61 -0.80 -23.69
C ALA A 143 -9.28 -1.91 -22.87
N VAL A 144 -10.62 -1.96 -22.91
CA VAL A 144 -11.40 -2.96 -22.19
C VAL A 144 -12.10 -3.86 -23.19
N TYR A 145 -11.87 -5.16 -23.06
CA TYR A 145 -12.51 -6.19 -23.83
C TYR A 145 -13.72 -6.77 -23.08
N TYR A 146 -14.84 -6.84 -23.76
CA TYR A 146 -16.00 -7.65 -23.39
C TYR A 146 -16.29 -8.70 -24.46
N PRO A 147 -16.91 -9.84 -24.13
CA PRO A 147 -17.38 -10.80 -25.14
C PRO A 147 -18.19 -10.09 -26.24
N GLY A 148 -17.76 -10.26 -27.49
CA GLY A 148 -18.35 -9.59 -28.66
C GLY A 148 -17.71 -8.25 -29.07
N THR A 149 -16.69 -7.77 -28.35
CA THR A 149 -15.91 -6.58 -28.75
C THR A 149 -15.15 -6.84 -30.04
N GLU A 150 -15.17 -5.86 -30.96
CA GLU A 150 -14.43 -5.89 -32.23
C GLU A 150 -12.92 -5.78 -31.96
N LEU A 151 -12.23 -6.93 -31.97
CA LEU A 151 -10.84 -7.04 -31.56
C LEU A 151 -9.89 -6.30 -32.50
N GLN A 152 -10.21 -6.21 -33.80
CA GLN A 152 -9.35 -5.58 -34.79
C GLN A 152 -9.18 -4.10 -34.46
N GLU A 153 -10.28 -3.41 -34.18
CA GLU A 153 -10.26 -1.99 -33.83
C GLU A 153 -9.68 -1.76 -32.43
N MET A 154 -10.06 -2.57 -31.44
CA MET A 154 -9.55 -2.44 -30.07
C MET A 154 -8.03 -2.63 -29.97
N ALA A 155 -7.46 -3.59 -30.70
CA ALA A 155 -6.05 -3.94 -30.61
C ALA A 155 -5.15 -3.14 -31.58
N LYS A 156 -5.73 -2.36 -32.50
CA LYS A 156 -5.04 -1.70 -33.61
C LYS A 156 -3.83 -0.87 -33.19
N ASP A 157 -3.97 -0.17 -32.08
CA ASP A 157 -2.99 0.82 -31.63
C ASP A 157 -2.05 0.28 -30.53
N PHE A 158 -2.08 -1.03 -30.24
CA PHE A 158 -1.17 -1.63 -29.27
C PHE A 158 0.12 -2.13 -29.91
N THR A 159 1.24 -1.89 -29.21
CA THR A 159 2.53 -2.52 -29.51
C THR A 159 2.75 -3.67 -28.53
N TYR A 160 3.12 -4.84 -29.05
CA TYR A 160 3.39 -6.02 -28.23
C TYR A 160 4.82 -5.98 -27.63
N PRO A 161 5.05 -6.55 -26.43
CA PRO A 161 4.04 -7.24 -25.61
C PRO A 161 3.03 -6.29 -24.96
N VAL A 162 1.83 -6.80 -24.69
CA VAL A 162 0.79 -6.09 -23.93
C VAL A 162 0.49 -6.84 -22.64
N ILE A 163 -0.02 -6.12 -21.65
CA ILE A 163 -0.46 -6.69 -20.38
C ILE A 163 -1.97 -6.91 -20.42
N GLY A 164 -2.39 -8.15 -20.16
CA GLY A 164 -3.79 -8.53 -19.98
C GLY A 164 -4.11 -8.76 -18.50
N LYS A 165 -5.20 -8.21 -17.99
CA LYS A 165 -5.63 -8.42 -16.60
C LYS A 165 -7.15 -8.31 -16.44
N PRO A 166 -7.79 -9.08 -15.55
CA PRO A 166 -9.21 -8.91 -15.26
C PRO A 166 -9.48 -7.54 -14.61
N SER A 167 -10.58 -6.90 -14.97
CA SER A 167 -11.05 -5.69 -14.27
C SER A 167 -11.51 -6.06 -12.85
N SER A 168 -12.43 -7.02 -12.75
CA SER A 168 -12.94 -7.58 -11.47
C SER A 168 -12.15 -8.83 -11.05
N SER A 169 -11.50 -8.77 -9.88
CA SER A 169 -10.81 -9.92 -9.30
C SER A 169 -11.76 -10.98 -8.75
N GLY A 170 -12.95 -10.58 -8.26
CA GLY A 170 -13.95 -11.49 -7.71
C GLY A 170 -14.51 -12.43 -8.79
N ASP A 171 -14.98 -11.86 -9.89
CA ASP A 171 -15.50 -12.64 -11.03
C ASP A 171 -14.40 -13.49 -11.66
N TRP A 172 -13.16 -12.98 -11.65
CA TRP A 172 -12.02 -13.72 -12.16
C TRP A 172 -11.82 -15.02 -11.41
N ILE A 173 -12.08 -15.09 -10.09
CA ILE A 173 -11.93 -16.33 -9.31
C ILE A 173 -12.86 -17.43 -9.84
N ALA A 174 -14.10 -17.09 -10.19
CA ALA A 174 -15.11 -18.04 -10.69
C ALA A 174 -14.77 -18.61 -12.08
N ALA A 175 -14.11 -17.82 -12.93
CA ALA A 175 -13.69 -18.25 -14.27
C ALA A 175 -12.68 -19.41 -14.23
N LYS A 176 -12.86 -20.43 -15.07
CA LYS A 176 -11.97 -21.61 -15.13
C LYS A 176 -11.54 -21.90 -16.57
N PHE A 177 -10.25 -21.80 -16.84
CA PHE A 177 -9.64 -22.16 -18.13
C PHE A 177 -8.14 -22.45 -17.97
N GLU A 178 -7.57 -23.19 -18.91
CA GLU A 178 -6.15 -23.55 -18.92
C GLU A 178 -5.26 -22.31 -19.20
N GLY A 179 -4.26 -22.10 -18.33
CA GLY A 179 -3.34 -20.96 -18.44
C GLY A 179 -3.86 -19.67 -17.81
N LYS A 180 -4.90 -19.75 -16.96
CA LYS A 180 -5.39 -18.62 -16.18
C LYS A 180 -4.30 -18.05 -15.27
N GLN A 181 -4.03 -16.75 -15.42
CA GLN A 181 -3.12 -15.98 -14.58
C GLN A 181 -3.83 -14.71 -14.10
N LYS A 182 -3.34 -14.07 -13.04
CA LYS A 182 -3.86 -12.76 -12.62
C LYS A 182 -3.44 -11.65 -13.59
N ILE A 183 -2.27 -11.78 -14.20
CA ILE A 183 -1.69 -10.85 -15.16
C ILE A 183 -1.05 -11.69 -16.25
N HIS A 184 -1.45 -11.47 -17.50
CA HIS A 184 -0.88 -12.10 -18.69
C HIS A 184 0.07 -11.12 -19.37
N THR A 185 1.25 -11.58 -19.80
CA THR A 185 2.10 -10.85 -20.74
C THR A 185 1.91 -11.48 -22.10
N ILE A 186 1.23 -10.78 -23.00
CA ILE A 186 0.77 -11.28 -24.29
C ILE A 186 1.73 -10.74 -25.34
N SER A 187 2.41 -11.63 -26.05
CA SER A 187 3.54 -11.29 -26.94
C SER A 187 3.14 -11.09 -28.40
N SER A 188 1.92 -11.46 -28.77
CA SER A 188 1.42 -11.32 -30.13
C SER A 188 -0.11 -11.26 -30.20
N ARG A 189 -0.62 -10.84 -31.36
CA ARG A 189 -2.07 -10.82 -31.60
C ARG A 189 -2.71 -12.21 -31.61
N ALA A 190 -2.03 -13.22 -32.14
CA ALA A 190 -2.53 -14.59 -32.13
C ALA A 190 -2.65 -15.15 -30.70
N GLU A 191 -1.71 -14.76 -29.82
CA GLU A 191 -1.78 -15.12 -28.39
C GLU A 191 -2.95 -14.41 -27.68
N LEU A 192 -3.18 -13.13 -28.01
CA LEU A 192 -4.35 -12.38 -27.53
C LEU A 192 -5.65 -13.07 -27.92
N GLU A 193 -5.84 -13.39 -29.20
CA GLU A 193 -7.05 -14.06 -29.72
C GLU A 193 -7.28 -15.41 -29.02
N THR A 194 -6.23 -16.20 -28.85
CA THR A 194 -6.29 -17.48 -28.14
C THR A 194 -6.72 -17.31 -26.68
N LEU A 195 -6.18 -16.29 -25.99
CA LEU A 195 -6.52 -16.02 -24.60
C LEU A 195 -7.97 -15.53 -24.45
N LEU A 196 -8.41 -14.60 -25.29
CA LEU A 196 -9.77 -14.08 -25.27
C LEU A 196 -10.80 -15.17 -25.53
N GLY A 197 -10.57 -16.07 -26.51
CA GLY A 197 -11.45 -17.22 -26.74
C GLY A 197 -11.58 -18.16 -25.53
N LYS A 198 -10.50 -18.32 -24.74
CA LYS A 198 -10.56 -19.07 -23.46
C LYS A 198 -11.35 -18.32 -22.40
N ILE A 199 -11.23 -17.00 -22.34
CA ILE A 199 -11.97 -16.14 -21.40
C ILE A 199 -13.46 -16.19 -21.70
N ASP A 200 -13.86 -16.05 -22.97
CA ASP A 200 -15.26 -16.14 -23.42
C ASP A 200 -15.88 -17.50 -23.06
N GLY A 201 -15.13 -18.59 -23.27
CA GLY A 201 -15.55 -19.94 -22.90
C GLY A 201 -15.59 -20.23 -21.40
N SER A 202 -15.09 -19.32 -20.55
CA SER A 202 -14.97 -19.53 -19.10
C SER A 202 -16.15 -19.00 -18.27
N GLY A 203 -17.07 -18.26 -18.90
CA GLY A 203 -18.18 -17.58 -18.22
C GLY A 203 -17.80 -16.26 -17.53
N TYR A 204 -16.60 -15.73 -17.80
CA TYR A 204 -16.20 -14.41 -17.32
C TYR A 204 -16.90 -13.32 -18.14
N THR A 205 -17.78 -12.55 -17.49
CA THR A 205 -18.60 -11.50 -18.16
C THR A 205 -18.14 -10.08 -17.84
N SER A 206 -17.23 -9.92 -16.90
CA SER A 206 -16.62 -8.63 -16.55
C SER A 206 -15.58 -8.20 -17.59
N GLY A 207 -15.22 -6.91 -17.59
CA GLY A 207 -14.25 -6.37 -18.55
C GLY A 207 -12.86 -7.00 -18.37
N TYR A 208 -12.22 -7.39 -19.47
CA TYR A 208 -10.82 -7.82 -19.50
C TYR A 208 -9.95 -6.69 -20.05
N ILE A 209 -9.01 -6.21 -19.25
CA ILE A 209 -8.20 -5.03 -19.56
C ILE A 209 -6.98 -5.44 -20.37
N LEU A 210 -6.79 -4.79 -21.52
CA LEU A 210 -5.57 -4.81 -22.31
C LEU A 210 -4.85 -3.49 -22.13
N GLN A 211 -3.56 -3.58 -21.83
CA GLN A 211 -2.78 -2.44 -21.42
C GLN A 211 -1.40 -2.44 -22.05
N GLU A 212 -0.90 -1.25 -22.39
CA GLU A 212 0.47 -1.04 -22.84
C GLU A 212 1.45 -1.60 -21.80
N TYR A 213 2.43 -2.37 -22.28
CA TYR A 213 3.56 -2.75 -21.44
C TYR A 213 4.49 -1.54 -21.20
N VAL A 214 4.60 -1.11 -19.95
CA VAL A 214 5.57 -0.09 -19.53
C VAL A 214 6.90 -0.77 -19.17
N PRO A 215 7.99 -0.51 -19.92
CA PRO A 215 9.27 -1.17 -19.73
C PRO A 215 9.97 -0.73 -18.43
N GLY A 216 11.03 -1.46 -18.06
CA GLY A 216 11.79 -1.28 -16.83
C GLY A 216 11.43 -2.31 -15.77
N GLY A 217 12.29 -2.49 -14.78
CA GLY A 217 12.03 -3.40 -13.65
C GLY A 217 11.69 -2.60 -12.41
N ASP A 218 12.03 -3.17 -11.25
CA ASP A 218 11.78 -2.61 -9.93
C ASP A 218 12.29 -1.17 -9.81
N ASP A 219 13.43 -0.86 -10.42
CA ASP A 219 14.06 0.46 -10.37
C ASP A 219 13.27 1.56 -11.10
N ALA A 220 12.31 1.16 -11.94
CA ALA A 220 11.35 2.04 -12.60
C ALA A 220 10.06 2.20 -11.78
N MET A 221 9.79 1.35 -10.79
CA MET A 221 8.59 1.47 -9.96
C MET A 221 8.66 2.74 -9.10
N ARG A 222 7.52 3.41 -9.01
CA ARG A 222 7.28 4.63 -8.23
C ARG A 222 6.05 4.42 -7.38
N LEU A 223 6.05 5.05 -6.22
CA LEU A 223 4.90 5.07 -5.34
C LEU A 223 4.76 6.45 -4.74
N CYS A 224 3.53 6.83 -4.44
CA CYS A 224 3.27 8.04 -3.68
C CYS A 224 2.12 7.81 -2.70
N THR A 225 2.36 8.11 -1.43
CA THR A 225 1.32 8.05 -0.39
C THR A 225 0.74 9.42 -0.14
N TYR A 226 -0.57 9.53 -0.21
CA TYR A 226 -1.32 10.77 -0.04
C TYR A 226 -2.11 10.76 1.26
N PHE A 227 -2.42 11.96 1.75
CA PHE A 227 -3.43 12.15 2.79
C PHE A 227 -4.43 13.22 2.36
N ALA A 228 -5.70 12.84 2.35
CA ALA A 228 -6.84 13.74 2.15
C ALA A 228 -7.57 13.98 3.48
N THR A 229 -7.94 15.23 3.75
CA THR A 229 -8.72 15.60 4.94
C THR A 229 -10.17 15.13 4.83
N GLN A 230 -10.96 15.29 5.88
CA GLN A 230 -12.40 14.99 5.87
C GLN A 230 -13.17 15.91 4.92
N GLU A 231 -12.67 17.12 4.64
CA GLU A 231 -13.22 18.02 3.63
C GLU A 231 -12.89 17.57 2.20
N GLY A 232 -12.09 16.51 2.04
CA GLY A 232 -11.71 15.96 0.74
C GLY A 232 -10.56 16.69 0.08
N GLN A 233 -9.82 17.54 0.80
CA GLN A 233 -8.63 18.23 0.28
C GLN A 233 -7.38 17.38 0.50
N VAL A 234 -6.56 17.21 -0.54
CA VAL A 234 -5.27 16.53 -0.41
C VAL A 234 -4.20 17.49 0.09
N ILE A 235 -3.67 17.22 1.28
CA ILE A 235 -2.70 18.12 1.95
C ILE A 235 -1.27 17.57 1.94
N PHE A 236 -1.08 16.28 1.67
CA PHE A 236 0.23 15.64 1.70
C PHE A 236 0.40 14.61 0.58
N ALA A 237 1.62 14.51 0.05
CA ALA A 237 2.07 13.53 -0.93
C ALA A 237 3.54 13.12 -0.66
N GLY A 238 3.78 11.90 -0.21
CA GLY A 238 5.11 11.36 0.01
C GLY A 238 5.57 10.50 -1.16
N TYR A 239 6.55 10.95 -1.93
CA TYR A 239 7.06 10.25 -3.11
C TYR A 239 8.23 9.30 -2.78
N GLY A 240 8.22 8.13 -3.42
CA GLY A 240 9.27 7.12 -3.31
C GLY A 240 9.66 6.50 -4.66
N GLU A 241 10.95 6.28 -4.83
CA GLU A 241 11.54 5.52 -5.94
C GLU A 241 11.97 4.15 -5.43
N VAL A 242 11.43 3.08 -6.03
CA VAL A 242 11.79 1.71 -5.63
C VAL A 242 13.19 1.40 -6.15
N VAL A 243 14.02 0.81 -5.30
CA VAL A 243 15.36 0.31 -5.66
C VAL A 243 15.26 -1.16 -6.05
N ILE A 244 14.54 -1.95 -5.25
CA ILE A 244 14.36 -3.39 -5.44
C ILE A 244 13.12 -3.89 -4.70
N GLU A 245 12.43 -4.87 -5.28
CA GLU A 245 11.28 -5.56 -4.71
C GLU A 245 11.64 -6.98 -4.23
N GLU A 246 10.76 -7.57 -3.40
CA GLU A 246 10.81 -9.00 -3.10
C GLU A 246 10.19 -9.81 -4.26
N HIS A 247 10.83 -10.93 -4.59
CA HIS A 247 10.43 -11.78 -5.72
C HIS A 247 9.91 -13.16 -5.30
N ALA A 248 9.86 -13.43 -4.00
CA ALA A 248 9.28 -14.67 -3.48
C ALA A 248 7.76 -14.66 -3.67
N PRO A 249 7.12 -15.80 -4.04
CA PRO A 249 5.71 -15.83 -4.45
C PRO A 249 4.71 -15.15 -3.50
N LEU A 250 4.92 -15.26 -2.18
CA LEU A 250 4.02 -14.69 -1.16
C LEU A 250 4.15 -13.17 -0.97
N VAL A 251 5.21 -12.57 -1.46
CA VAL A 251 5.56 -11.16 -1.23
C VAL A 251 6.00 -10.48 -2.54
N LEU A 252 5.67 -11.08 -3.67
CA LEU A 252 6.03 -10.60 -4.99
C LEU A 252 5.53 -9.17 -5.18
N GLY A 253 6.42 -8.26 -5.58
CA GLY A 253 6.10 -6.85 -5.83
C GLY A 253 6.22 -5.95 -4.60
N ASN A 254 6.49 -6.49 -3.41
CA ASN A 254 6.69 -5.65 -2.23
C ASN A 254 8.06 -4.97 -2.29
N SER A 255 8.09 -3.63 -2.28
CA SER A 255 9.34 -2.87 -2.28
C SER A 255 10.16 -3.16 -1.01
N ALA A 256 11.36 -3.68 -1.19
CA ALA A 256 12.28 -4.01 -0.12
C ALA A 256 13.29 -2.88 0.17
N ALA A 257 13.49 -1.97 -0.78
CA ALA A 257 14.19 -0.72 -0.58
C ALA A 257 13.59 0.41 -1.42
N ILE A 258 13.48 1.60 -0.83
CA ILE A 258 12.88 2.80 -1.42
C ILE A 258 13.79 3.99 -1.10
N VAL A 259 14.05 4.83 -2.10
CA VAL A 259 14.62 6.16 -1.91
C VAL A 259 13.48 7.17 -1.89
N THR A 260 13.36 7.93 -0.81
CA THR A 260 12.40 9.05 -0.78
C THR A 260 12.92 10.20 -1.63
N GLY A 261 12.01 10.94 -2.25
CA GLY A 261 12.35 12.06 -3.10
C GLY A 261 11.18 13.01 -3.29
N GLN A 262 11.22 13.75 -4.39
CA GLN A 262 10.20 14.74 -4.76
C GLN A 262 9.74 14.51 -6.20
N ASN A 263 8.46 14.71 -6.43
CA ASN A 263 7.90 14.75 -7.78
C ASN A 263 6.62 15.60 -7.81
N ASP A 264 6.76 16.87 -8.18
CA ASP A 264 5.66 17.84 -8.20
C ASP A 264 4.51 17.43 -9.10
N GLN A 265 4.81 16.82 -10.25
CA GLN A 265 3.79 16.36 -11.17
C GLN A 265 2.98 15.21 -10.57
N MET A 266 3.63 14.17 -10.02
CA MET A 266 2.95 13.05 -9.39
C MET A 266 2.12 13.53 -8.19
N ALA A 267 2.69 14.39 -7.33
CA ALA A 267 1.98 14.95 -6.19
C ALA A 267 0.70 15.70 -6.61
N ALA A 268 0.78 16.54 -7.65
CA ALA A 268 -0.37 17.27 -8.17
C ALA A 268 -1.39 16.35 -8.86
N ASP A 269 -0.93 15.38 -9.65
CA ASP A 269 -1.81 14.46 -10.37
C ASP A 269 -2.57 13.53 -9.42
N GLY A 270 -1.90 12.98 -8.43
CA GLY A 270 -2.55 12.17 -7.39
C GLY A 270 -3.51 12.99 -6.54
N ALA A 271 -3.16 14.24 -6.20
CA ALA A 271 -4.07 15.13 -5.49
C ALA A 271 -5.37 15.35 -6.30
N ARG A 272 -5.26 15.79 -7.57
CA ARG A 272 -6.43 15.99 -8.43
C ARG A 272 -7.28 14.74 -8.58
N MET A 273 -6.65 13.57 -8.74
CA MET A 273 -7.36 12.29 -8.87
C MET A 273 -8.14 11.94 -7.61
N LEU A 274 -7.53 12.08 -6.43
CA LEU A 274 -8.16 11.74 -5.16
C LEU A 274 -9.25 12.76 -4.78
N GLU A 275 -9.05 14.04 -5.04
CA GLU A 275 -10.06 15.09 -4.81
C GLU A 275 -11.29 14.88 -5.72
N GLU A 276 -11.08 14.53 -7.00
CA GLU A 276 -12.17 14.22 -7.94
C GLU A 276 -12.98 12.97 -7.53
N LEU A 277 -12.33 12.01 -6.86
CA LEU A 277 -13.01 10.83 -6.29
C LEU A 277 -13.76 11.13 -4.98
N GLY A 278 -13.58 12.31 -4.39
CA GLY A 278 -14.06 12.62 -3.04
C GLY A 278 -13.35 11.81 -1.95
N TRP A 279 -12.06 11.53 -2.15
CA TRP A 279 -11.27 10.68 -1.25
C TRP A 279 -11.07 11.32 0.13
N ARG A 280 -11.02 10.49 1.17
CA ARG A 280 -10.73 10.88 2.56
C ARG A 280 -9.75 9.91 3.20
N GLY A 281 -8.82 10.42 4.00
CA GLY A 281 -7.78 9.62 4.64
C GLY A 281 -6.64 9.25 3.68
N ILE A 282 -5.98 8.12 3.96
CA ILE A 282 -4.77 7.71 3.22
C ILE A 282 -5.11 6.98 1.93
N ALA A 283 -4.38 7.30 0.87
CA ALA A 283 -4.29 6.52 -0.36
C ALA A 283 -2.83 6.31 -0.75
N MET A 284 -2.52 5.20 -1.41
CA MET A 284 -1.21 4.98 -2.02
C MET A 284 -1.38 4.68 -3.50
N ILE A 285 -0.73 5.46 -4.35
CA ILE A 285 -0.76 5.25 -5.80
C ILE A 285 0.53 4.57 -6.21
N ASP A 286 0.38 3.41 -6.86
CA ASP A 286 1.48 2.73 -7.53
C ASP A 286 1.59 3.22 -8.96
N ALA A 287 2.81 3.45 -9.41
CA ALA A 287 3.12 3.97 -10.72
C ALA A 287 4.45 3.43 -11.23
N LYS A 288 4.75 3.69 -12.51
CA LYS A 288 6.02 3.29 -13.10
C LYS A 288 6.57 4.39 -13.99
N TYR A 289 7.86 4.65 -13.87
CA TYR A 289 8.58 5.60 -14.71
C TYR A 289 8.89 4.96 -16.07
N ASP A 290 8.30 5.49 -17.12
CA ASP A 290 8.54 5.07 -18.49
C ASP A 290 9.72 5.85 -19.08
N ARG A 291 10.85 5.16 -19.27
CA ARG A 291 12.08 5.77 -19.79
C ARG A 291 11.96 6.22 -21.25
N ARG A 292 10.96 5.74 -21.99
CA ARG A 292 10.79 6.06 -23.42
C ARG A 292 10.27 7.48 -23.61
N ASP A 293 9.37 7.93 -22.73
CA ASP A 293 8.73 9.25 -22.79
C ASP A 293 9.04 10.14 -21.58
N GLY A 294 9.73 9.60 -20.56
CA GLY A 294 10.11 10.32 -19.35
C GLY A 294 8.94 10.59 -18.39
N LYS A 295 7.81 9.90 -18.53
CA LYS A 295 6.61 10.10 -17.71
C LYS A 295 6.46 9.05 -16.63
N ILE A 296 5.85 9.42 -15.51
CA ILE A 296 5.38 8.49 -14.48
C ILE A 296 3.95 8.08 -14.84
N LYS A 297 3.75 6.80 -15.12
CA LYS A 297 2.46 6.23 -15.52
C LYS A 297 1.77 5.58 -14.32
N PHE A 298 0.60 6.08 -13.96
CA PHE A 298 -0.22 5.62 -12.83
C PHE A 298 -0.84 4.25 -13.12
N PHE A 299 -0.77 3.32 -12.15
CA PHE A 299 -1.24 1.92 -12.31
C PHE A 299 -2.49 1.60 -11.51
N GLU A 300 -2.53 1.95 -10.22
CA GLU A 300 -3.65 1.70 -9.32
C GLU A 300 -3.59 2.56 -8.06
N ILE A 301 -4.73 2.64 -7.35
CA ILE A 301 -4.87 3.26 -6.02
C ILE A 301 -5.11 2.15 -4.99
N ASN A 302 -4.38 2.19 -3.88
CA ASN A 302 -4.59 1.33 -2.74
C ASN A 302 -5.24 2.15 -1.60
N PRO A 303 -6.33 1.69 -0.98
CA PRO A 303 -7.09 2.43 0.03
C PRO A 303 -6.44 2.44 1.42
N ARG A 304 -5.10 2.34 1.49
CA ARG A 304 -4.36 2.14 2.74
C ARG A 304 -2.90 2.54 2.61
N LEU A 305 -2.23 2.57 3.76
CA LEU A 305 -0.77 2.51 3.83
C LEU A 305 -0.26 1.22 3.17
N GLY A 306 0.73 1.37 2.28
CA GLY A 306 1.47 0.24 1.73
C GLY A 306 2.26 -0.51 2.78
N ARG A 307 2.61 -1.77 2.53
CA ARG A 307 3.47 -2.57 3.42
C ARG A 307 4.84 -1.92 3.70
N ASN A 308 5.25 -1.03 2.81
CA ASN A 308 6.52 -0.31 2.78
C ASN A 308 6.41 1.15 3.30
N HIS A 309 5.23 1.61 3.74
CA HIS A 309 4.95 3.03 4.05
C HIS A 309 5.89 3.73 5.02
N PHE A 310 6.61 2.98 5.87
CA PHE A 310 7.55 3.55 6.83
C PHE A 310 8.69 4.35 6.16
N TYR A 311 8.82 4.33 4.82
CA TYR A 311 9.66 5.30 4.10
C TYR A 311 9.27 6.77 4.41
N LEU A 312 7.99 7.05 4.69
CA LEU A 312 7.52 8.37 5.14
C LEU A 312 8.13 8.73 6.49
N THR A 313 8.00 7.84 7.47
CA THR A 313 8.54 8.03 8.82
C THR A 313 10.06 8.12 8.80
N ALA A 314 10.72 7.33 7.94
CA ALA A 314 12.17 7.42 7.71
C ALA A 314 12.58 8.82 7.20
N ALA A 315 11.75 9.45 6.36
CA ALA A 315 11.90 10.82 5.88
C ALA A 315 11.43 11.89 6.88
N GLY A 316 10.92 11.51 8.04
CA GLY A 316 10.52 12.42 9.12
C GLY A 316 9.04 12.77 9.17
N VAL A 317 8.19 12.11 8.38
CA VAL A 317 6.73 12.30 8.41
C VAL A 317 6.08 11.02 8.92
N ASN A 318 5.57 11.05 10.15
CA ASN A 318 4.87 9.91 10.75
C ASN A 318 3.38 9.96 10.37
N PRO A 319 2.86 9.00 9.57
CA PRO A 319 1.50 9.05 9.06
C PRO A 319 0.41 8.85 10.13
N ALA A 320 0.75 8.28 11.30
CA ALA A 320 -0.19 8.17 12.42
C ALA A 320 -0.70 9.55 12.87
N ARG A 321 0.10 10.61 12.68
CA ARG A 321 -0.29 11.98 13.02
C ARG A 321 -1.42 12.53 12.19
N PHE A 322 -1.45 12.19 10.91
CA PHE A 322 -2.56 12.58 10.06
C PHE A 322 -3.87 11.95 10.54
N TYR A 323 -3.84 10.67 10.92
CA TYR A 323 -5.03 10.00 11.44
C TYR A 323 -5.55 10.64 12.74
N VAL A 324 -4.68 10.88 13.72
CA VAL A 324 -5.12 11.41 15.02
C VAL A 324 -5.59 12.86 14.89
N THR A 325 -4.82 13.71 14.21
CA THR A 325 -5.17 15.13 14.04
C THR A 325 -6.50 15.28 13.32
N GLU A 326 -6.71 14.51 12.24
CA GLU A 326 -7.89 14.64 11.40
C GLU A 326 -9.13 13.95 11.97
N PHE A 327 -8.98 12.76 12.57
CA PHE A 327 -10.14 11.93 12.95
C PHE A 327 -10.42 11.92 14.45
N LEU A 328 -9.47 12.34 15.29
CA LEU A 328 -9.70 12.54 16.74
C LEU A 328 -9.68 14.02 17.13
N GLY A 329 -8.98 14.87 16.38
CA GLY A 329 -8.96 16.32 16.58
C GLY A 329 -7.82 16.83 17.47
N ALA A 330 -7.79 18.16 17.61
CA ALA A 330 -6.70 18.90 18.27
C ALA A 330 -6.48 18.55 19.75
N ASP A 331 -7.51 18.04 20.43
CA ASP A 331 -7.40 17.58 21.83
C ASP A 331 -6.49 16.36 21.97
N PHE A 332 -6.30 15.60 20.90
CA PHE A 332 -5.42 14.42 20.85
C PHE A 332 -4.08 14.72 20.16
N ASP A 333 -4.10 15.52 19.10
CA ASP A 333 -2.90 16.00 18.43
C ASP A 333 -3.17 17.35 17.73
N ALA A 334 -2.47 18.40 18.19
CA ALA A 334 -2.51 19.73 17.58
C ALA A 334 -1.28 20.02 16.71
N SER A 335 -0.54 19.00 16.29
CA SER A 335 0.66 19.17 15.46
C SER A 335 0.31 19.67 14.05
N ASP A 336 1.13 20.60 13.55
CA ASP A 336 1.08 21.03 12.15
C ASP A 336 1.97 20.10 11.31
N PRO A 337 1.46 19.50 10.21
CA PRO A 337 2.30 18.71 9.31
C PRO A 337 3.41 19.53 8.62
N ARG A 338 3.34 20.87 8.62
CA ARG A 338 4.38 21.80 8.13
C ARG A 338 5.60 21.82 9.05
N THR A 339 6.41 20.78 8.92
CA THR A 339 7.70 20.64 9.60
C THR A 339 8.86 20.90 8.63
N ASP A 340 10.09 20.88 9.14
CA ASP A 340 11.30 20.95 8.32
C ASP A 340 11.55 19.67 7.47
N ALA A 341 10.75 18.62 7.70
CA ALA A 341 10.76 17.39 6.91
C ALA A 341 9.95 17.50 5.60
N VAL A 342 9.14 18.56 5.44
CA VAL A 342 8.29 18.77 4.27
C VAL A 342 8.56 20.11 3.58
N MET A 343 8.03 20.25 2.37
CA MET A 343 7.92 21.52 1.66
C MET A 343 6.60 21.59 0.91
N GLU A 344 6.06 22.79 0.74
CA GLU A 344 4.81 23.00 0.02
C GLU A 344 5.07 23.19 -1.48
N THR A 345 4.26 22.54 -2.30
CA THR A 345 4.31 22.64 -3.76
C THR A 345 3.48 23.83 -4.27
N ALA A 346 3.63 24.16 -5.56
CA ALA A 346 2.72 25.11 -6.20
C ALA A 346 1.24 24.66 -6.16
N ALA A 347 0.99 23.36 -6.04
CA ALA A 347 -0.35 22.77 -5.89
C ALA A 347 -0.88 22.81 -4.44
N ARG A 348 -0.18 23.47 -3.50
CA ARG A 348 -0.52 23.52 -2.05
C ARG A 348 -0.58 22.15 -1.37
N VAL A 349 0.13 21.18 -1.94
CA VAL A 349 0.33 19.86 -1.35
C VAL A 349 1.71 19.82 -0.70
N LEU A 350 1.80 19.34 0.53
CA LEU A 350 3.07 19.11 1.22
C LEU A 350 3.76 17.85 0.66
N GLN A 351 5.04 17.96 0.33
CA GLN A 351 5.88 16.85 -0.11
C GLN A 351 7.06 16.65 0.84
N LEU A 352 7.64 15.45 0.81
CA LEU A 352 8.88 15.15 1.53
C LEU A 352 10.02 16.06 1.06
N ARG A 353 10.71 16.69 2.00
CA ARG A 353 11.94 17.46 1.75
C ARG A 353 13.20 16.62 1.91
N ARG A 354 13.15 15.62 2.79
CA ARG A 354 14.30 14.81 3.16
C ARG A 354 14.39 13.56 2.29
N GLU A 355 15.51 13.39 1.61
CA GLU A 355 15.88 12.12 0.96
C GLU A 355 16.45 11.14 1.98
N GLN A 356 15.88 9.94 2.02
CA GLN A 356 16.20 8.86 2.93
C GLN A 356 16.07 7.52 2.23
N LEU A 357 16.96 6.59 2.56
CA LEU A 357 16.87 5.21 2.10
C LEU A 357 16.10 4.38 3.13
N PHE A 358 14.90 3.95 2.79
CA PHE A 358 14.20 2.89 3.50
C PHE A 358 14.69 1.54 2.98
N THR A 359 15.02 0.59 3.87
CA THR A 359 15.23 -0.81 3.46
C THR A 359 14.99 -1.83 4.56
N VAL A 360 14.36 -2.96 4.20
CA VAL A 360 14.27 -4.15 5.05
C VAL A 360 15.46 -5.10 4.87
N LEU A 361 16.28 -4.89 3.83
CA LEU A 361 17.39 -5.78 3.48
C LEU A 361 18.63 -5.48 4.32
N PRO A 362 19.44 -6.51 4.62
CA PRO A 362 20.81 -6.30 5.07
C PRO A 362 21.59 -5.47 4.04
N HIS A 363 22.36 -4.48 4.49
CA HIS A 363 23.03 -3.53 3.57
C HIS A 363 23.98 -4.23 2.58
N HIS A 364 24.64 -5.31 2.98
CA HIS A 364 25.50 -6.09 2.06
C HIS A 364 24.69 -6.77 0.95
N LEU A 365 23.48 -7.26 1.25
CA LEU A 365 22.59 -7.81 0.23
C LEU A 365 22.09 -6.70 -0.70
N LEU A 366 21.66 -5.56 -0.14
CA LEU A 366 21.16 -4.42 -0.92
C LEU A 366 22.19 -3.92 -1.95
N ARG A 367 23.48 -3.93 -1.60
CA ARG A 367 24.57 -3.49 -2.51
C ARG A 367 24.64 -4.25 -3.84
N GLN A 368 24.01 -5.42 -3.93
CA GLN A 368 23.96 -6.20 -5.18
C GLN A 368 22.97 -5.63 -6.21
N PHE A 369 22.17 -4.63 -5.83
CA PHE A 369 21.06 -4.09 -6.64
C PHE A 369 21.16 -2.58 -6.84
N LEU A 370 22.38 -2.00 -6.77
CA LEU A 370 22.59 -0.54 -6.78
C LEU A 370 23.07 0.03 -8.13
N ASP A 371 23.08 -0.77 -9.19
CA ASP A 371 23.66 -0.37 -10.48
C ASP A 371 22.76 0.58 -11.30
N SER A 372 21.46 0.65 -11.00
CA SER A 372 20.51 1.56 -11.64
C SER A 372 20.67 3.01 -11.19
N GLU A 373 20.03 3.96 -11.88
CA GLU A 373 19.99 5.38 -11.46
C GLU A 373 19.41 5.54 -10.05
N THR A 374 18.30 4.86 -9.74
CA THR A 374 17.73 4.83 -8.39
C THR A 374 18.69 4.14 -7.39
N GLY A 375 19.36 3.09 -7.83
CA GLY A 375 20.38 2.37 -7.07
C GLY A 375 21.57 3.25 -6.67
N LYS A 376 22.04 4.13 -7.57
CA LYS A 376 23.11 5.10 -7.28
C LYS A 376 22.69 6.12 -6.21
N LYS A 377 21.44 6.60 -6.25
CA LYS A 377 20.87 7.45 -5.16
C LYS A 377 20.89 6.70 -3.83
N ALA A 378 20.42 5.46 -3.81
CA ALA A 378 20.45 4.61 -2.62
C ALA A 378 21.88 4.36 -2.12
N ALA A 379 22.86 4.15 -3.01
CA ALA A 379 24.27 4.01 -2.64
C ALA A 379 24.82 5.26 -1.95
N ALA A 380 24.47 6.44 -2.45
CA ALA A 380 24.88 7.72 -1.86
C ALA A 380 24.28 7.92 -0.46
N LEU A 381 22.98 7.65 -0.29
CA LEU A 381 22.29 7.73 0.99
C LEU A 381 22.83 6.72 2.00
N LEU A 382 23.09 5.49 1.56
CA LEU A 382 23.71 4.45 2.38
C LEU A 382 25.11 4.86 2.86
N LYS A 383 25.92 5.48 2.00
CA LYS A 383 27.25 6.01 2.35
C LYS A 383 27.15 7.17 3.34
N ALA A 384 26.14 8.02 3.21
CA ALA A 384 25.88 9.16 4.10
C ALA A 384 25.24 8.76 5.45
N GLY A 385 24.96 7.47 5.68
CA GLY A 385 24.25 7.00 6.88
C GLY A 385 22.76 7.38 6.92
N LYS A 386 22.22 7.88 5.80
CA LYS A 386 20.81 8.24 5.63
C LYS A 386 19.99 7.01 5.24
N VAL A 387 19.93 6.03 6.15
CA VAL A 387 19.27 4.75 5.93
C VAL A 387 18.48 4.30 7.17
N SER A 388 17.27 3.82 6.93
CA SER A 388 16.34 3.36 7.97
C SER A 388 15.85 1.95 7.67
N ASN A 389 15.79 1.12 8.71
CA ASN A 389 15.13 -0.18 8.66
C ASN A 389 13.92 -0.16 9.60
N PRO A 390 12.70 -0.41 9.10
CA PRO A 390 11.46 -0.29 9.87
C PRO A 390 11.40 -1.25 11.07
N LEU A 391 12.11 -2.38 11.01
CA LEU A 391 12.12 -3.37 12.08
C LEU A 391 13.13 -3.04 13.18
N LYS A 392 14.05 -2.10 12.93
CA LYS A 392 15.00 -1.62 13.94
C LYS A 392 14.35 -0.50 14.73
N PHE A 393 13.83 -0.84 15.91
CA PHE A 393 13.19 0.08 16.82
C PHE A 393 13.87 0.01 18.20
N SER A 394 14.41 1.14 18.69
CA SER A 394 15.27 1.17 19.88
C SER A 394 14.55 0.84 21.19
N ALA A 395 13.22 1.05 21.24
CA ALA A 395 12.41 0.68 22.40
C ALA A 395 12.23 -0.85 22.53
N GLU A 396 12.58 -1.63 21.49
CA GLU A 396 12.46 -3.09 21.51
C GLU A 396 13.55 -3.73 22.37
N LYS A 397 13.17 -4.13 23.59
CA LYS A 397 14.09 -4.75 24.56
C LYS A 397 13.96 -6.27 24.63
N ASN A 398 12.89 -6.86 24.10
CA ASN A 398 12.62 -8.29 24.22
C ASN A 398 13.67 -9.14 23.45
N PRO A 399 14.33 -10.12 24.09
CA PRO A 399 15.36 -10.94 23.44
C PRO A 399 14.83 -11.79 22.28
N ARG A 400 13.58 -12.26 22.35
CA ARG A 400 12.96 -13.04 21.25
C ARG A 400 12.75 -12.17 20.01
N ARG A 401 12.37 -10.90 20.20
CA ARG A 401 12.26 -9.92 19.12
C ARG A 401 13.62 -9.67 18.46
N LYS A 402 14.68 -9.46 19.26
CA LYS A 402 16.05 -9.29 18.74
C LYS A 402 16.52 -10.51 17.95
N LEU A 403 16.25 -11.73 18.44
CA LEU A 403 16.57 -12.96 17.72
C LEU A 403 15.82 -13.05 16.38
N TYR A 404 14.53 -12.72 16.37
CA TYR A 404 13.74 -12.69 15.14
C TYR A 404 14.36 -11.75 14.09
N LEU A 405 14.81 -10.54 14.47
CA LEU A 405 15.44 -9.60 13.54
C LEU A 405 16.68 -10.20 12.86
N VAL A 406 17.50 -10.91 13.62
CA VAL A 406 18.69 -11.61 13.09
C VAL A 406 18.28 -12.71 12.12
N LEU A 407 17.33 -13.56 12.50
CA LEU A 407 16.84 -14.65 11.66
C LEU A 407 16.17 -14.13 10.38
N ASN A 408 15.41 -13.04 10.48
CA ASN A 408 14.77 -12.40 9.32
C ASN A 408 15.81 -11.85 8.34
N ALA A 409 16.88 -11.21 8.83
CA ALA A 409 17.99 -10.76 8.01
C ALA A 409 18.65 -11.92 7.24
N VAL A 410 18.87 -13.07 7.88
CA VAL A 410 19.40 -14.29 7.23
C VAL A 410 18.39 -14.83 6.20
N ASN A 411 17.10 -14.80 6.52
CA ASN A 411 16.05 -15.28 5.63
C ASN A 411 15.99 -14.46 4.33
N HIS A 412 16.25 -13.14 4.36
CA HIS A 412 16.34 -12.33 3.15
C HIS A 412 17.41 -12.86 2.17
N TYR A 413 18.61 -13.23 2.65
CA TYR A 413 19.62 -13.85 1.77
C TYR A 413 19.12 -15.14 1.13
N ARG A 414 18.43 -16.00 1.89
CA ARG A 414 17.86 -17.26 1.38
C ARG A 414 16.79 -16.98 0.32
N LYS A 415 15.89 -16.02 0.57
CA LYS A 415 14.83 -15.62 -0.35
C LYS A 415 15.39 -15.08 -1.67
N TYR A 416 16.30 -14.10 -1.62
CA TYR A 416 16.87 -13.50 -2.83
C TYR A 416 17.77 -14.46 -3.61
N LYS A 417 18.39 -15.45 -2.96
CA LYS A 417 19.08 -16.53 -3.66
C LYS A 417 18.11 -17.50 -4.37
N LYS A 418 16.99 -17.84 -3.73
CA LYS A 418 16.00 -18.78 -4.27
C LYS A 418 15.12 -18.15 -5.35
N PHE A 419 14.82 -16.87 -5.20
CA PHE A 419 13.99 -16.06 -6.09
C PHE A 419 14.76 -14.77 -6.42
N PRO A 420 15.77 -14.84 -7.31
CA PRO A 420 16.49 -13.65 -7.72
C PRO A 420 15.59 -12.71 -8.52
N PRO A 421 15.94 -11.41 -8.62
CA PRO A 421 15.24 -10.49 -9.50
C PRO A 421 15.21 -11.02 -10.93
N ARG A 422 14.10 -10.80 -11.63
CA ARG A 422 13.98 -11.25 -13.03
C ARG A 422 14.98 -10.42 -13.86
N ALA A 423 15.80 -11.11 -14.65
CA ALA A 423 16.58 -10.45 -15.69
C ALA A 423 15.59 -9.80 -16.66
N GLN A 424 15.80 -8.52 -16.94
CA GLN A 424 15.01 -7.76 -17.91
C GLN A 424 15.47 -8.03 -19.33
#